data_AF-A0A9E1V9V8-F1
#
_entry.id   AF-A0A9E1V9V8-F1
#
_cell.length_a   1.000
_cell.length_b   1.000
_cell.length_c   1.000
_cell.angle_alpha   90.00
_cell.angle_beta   90.00
_cell.angle_gamma   90.00
#
_symmetry.space_group_name_H-M   'P 1'
#
loop_
_entity.id
_entity.type
_entity.pdbx_description
1 polymer ?
#
loop_
_entity_poly.entity_id
_entity_poly.type
_entity_poly.pdbx_seq_one_letter_code
_entity_poly.pdbx_strand_id
1 'polypeptide(L)' 'LADRAVEAIQNAAKTGRIGDGKIFISTVEEAIRIRTGERGNEAL' A
#
# COMPACT_ATOMS: atom_id res chain seq x y z
N LEU A 1 -8.38 2.81 2.88
CA LEU A 1 -7.00 3.36 2.95
C LEU A 1 -6.19 2.97 1.71
N ALA A 2 -6.16 1.70 1.34
CA ALA A 2 -5.48 1.21 0.14
C ALA A 2 -5.84 2.00 -1.13
N ASP A 3 -7.12 2.21 -1.41
CA ASP A 3 -7.55 2.93 -2.62
C ASP A 3 -7.00 4.36 -2.72
N ARG A 4 -7.00 5.09 -1.59
CA ARG A 4 -6.44 6.45 -1.52
C ARG A 4 -4.92 6.46 -1.71
N ALA A 5 -4.22 5.45 -1.19
CA ALA A 5 -2.78 5.31 -1.41
C ALA A 5 -2.46 4.99 -2.88
N VAL A 6 -3.25 4.10 -3.50
CA VAL A 6 -3.12 3.75 -4.93
C VAL A 6 -3.32 4.98 -5.81
N GLU A 7 -4.39 5.76 -5.56
CA GLU A 7 -4.67 6.99 -6.31
C GLU A 7 -3.51 8.00 -6.19
N ALA A 8 -3.01 8.22 -4.97
CA ALA A 8 -1.90 9.13 -4.73
C ALA A 8 -0.62 8.70 -5.45
N ILE A 9 -0.27 7.41 -5.37
CA ILE A 9 0.91 6.85 -6.06
C ILE A 9 0.75 6.96 -7.58
N GLN A 10 -0.42 6.60 -8.11
CA GLN A 10 -0.68 6.65 -9.54
C GLN A 10 -0.57 8.08 -10.08
N ASN A 11 -1.16 9.06 -9.38
CA ASN A 11 -1.11 10.46 -9.79
C ASN A 11 0.31 11.03 -9.74
N ALA A 12 1.10 10.63 -8.74
CA ALA A 12 2.49 11.09 -8.61
C ALA A 12 3.44 10.44 -9.63
N ALA A 13 3.23 9.16 -9.97
CA ALA A 13 4.14 8.38 -10.82
C ALA A 13 3.83 8.49 -12.32
N LYS A 14 2.62 8.90 -12.71
CA LYS A 14 2.18 8.95 -14.12
C LYS A 14 2.89 10.07 -14.89
N THR A 15 3.72 9.71 -15.85
CA THR A 15 4.32 10.66 -16.82
C THR A 15 3.61 10.66 -18.17
N GLY A 16 2.74 9.67 -18.41
CA GLY A 16 2.05 9.46 -19.68
C GLY A 16 2.89 8.74 -20.74
N ARG A 17 4.04 8.20 -20.36
CA ARG A 17 4.97 7.49 -21.25
C ARG A 17 4.89 5.99 -21.01
N ILE A 18 5.23 5.21 -22.04
CA ILE A 18 5.39 3.76 -21.88
C ILE A 18 6.50 3.53 -20.85
N GLY A 19 6.20 2.73 -19.83
CA GLY A 19 7.14 2.42 -18.75
C GLY A 19 6.84 3.09 -17.41
N ASP A 20 5.73 3.83 -17.26
CA ASP A 20 5.28 4.41 -15.97
C ASP A 20 5.14 3.39 -14.83
N GLY A 21 5.11 2.10 -15.14
CA GLY A 21 5.18 1.00 -14.17
C GLY A 21 3.83 0.33 -13.91
N LYS A 22 3.73 -0.38 -12.78
CA LYS A 22 2.55 -1.12 -12.34
C LYS A 22 2.39 -1.01 -10.83
N ILE A 23 1.15 -0.98 -10.37
CA ILE A 23 0.83 -1.11 -8.95
C ILE A 23 0.18 -2.48 -8.77
N PHE A 24 0.73 -3.29 -7.88
CA PHE A 24 0.17 -4.58 -7.49
C PHE A 24 -0.42 -4.47 -6.10
N ILE A 25 -1.60 -5.03 -5.91
CA ILE A 25 -2.29 -5.06 -4.62
C ILE A 25 -2.42 -6.53 -4.23
N SER A 26 -1.88 -6.87 -3.07
CA SER A 26 -2.00 -8.19 -2.47
C SER A 26 -2.62 -8.06 -1.10
N THR A 27 -3.48 -9.01 -0.74
CA THR A 27 -4.04 -9.09 0.61
C THR A 27 -2.96 -9.49 1.61
N VAL A 28 -2.88 -8.77 2.73
CA VAL A 28 -2.12 -9.19 3.91
C VAL A 28 -3.14 -9.66 4.94
N GLU A 29 -3.06 -10.93 5.31
CA GLU A 29 -4.02 -11.54 6.23
C GLU A 29 -3.81 -11.06 7.67
N GLU A 30 -2.55 -10.88 8.08
CA GLU A 30 -2.21 -10.47 9.44
C GLU A 30 -0.95 -9.60 9.49
N ALA A 31 -0.96 -8.60 10.37
CA ALA A 31 0.20 -7.78 10.73
C ALA A 31 0.41 -7.86 12.24
N ILE A 32 1.67 -7.94 12.68
CA ILE A 32 2.05 -8.01 14.10
C ILE A 32 3.13 -6.98 14.38
N ARG A 33 2.89 -6.08 15.33
CA ARG A 33 3.88 -5.08 15.77
C ARG A 33 4.80 -5.71 16.82
N ILE A 34 6.06 -5.96 16.46
CA ILE A 34 7.05 -6.64 17.32
C ILE A 34 7.23 -5.96 18.69
N ARG A 35 7.18 -4.62 18.75
CA ARG A 35 7.43 -3.86 20.00
C ARG A 35 6.33 -4.04 21.06
N THR A 36 5.08 -4.21 20.64
CA THR A 36 3.90 -4.19 21.55
C THR A 36 3.10 -5.49 21.52
N GLY A 37 3.27 -6.31 20.48
CA GLY A 37 2.46 -7.50 20.23
C GLY A 37 1.08 -7.21 19.62
N GLU A 38 0.77 -5.94 19.31
CA GLU A 38 -0.49 -5.54 18.66
C GLU A 38 -0.65 -6.23 17.30
N ARG A 39 -1.88 -6.63 16.97
CA ARG A 39 -2.21 -7.43 15.76
C ARG A 39 -3.23 -6.71 14.89
N GLY A 40 -3.26 -7.04 13.61
CA GLY A 40 -4.23 -6.51 12.65
C GLY A 40 -4.13 -4.99 12.53
N ASN A 41 -5.27 -4.29 12.62
CA ASN A 41 -5.30 -2.83 12.47
C ASN A 41 -4.59 -2.07 13.61
N GLU A 42 -4.53 -2.63 14.82
CA GLU A 42 -3.82 -2.00 15.94
C GLU A 42 -2.30 -1.99 15.73
N ALA A 43 -1.81 -2.88 14.87
CA ALA A 43 -0.40 -2.92 14.50
C ALA A 43 0.02 -1.78 13.57
N LEU A 44 -0.93 -1.10 12.92
CA LEU A 44 -0.70 -0.07 11.89
C LEU A 44 -0.60 1.36 12.46
#